data_AF-A0A940L7Q6-F1
#
_entry.id   AF-A0A940L7Q6-F1
#
_cell.length_a   1.000
_cell.length_b   1.000
_cell.length_c   1.000
_cell.angle_alpha   90.00
_cell.angle_beta   90.00
_cell.angle_gamma   90.00
#
_symmetry.space_group_name_H-M   'P 1'
#
loop_
_entity.id
_entity.type
_entity.pdbx_description
1 polymer ?
#
loop_
_entity_poly.entity_id
_entity_poly.type
_entity_poly.pdbx_seq_one_letter_code
_entity_poly.pdbx_strand_id
1 'polypeptide(L)'
;MKHLLSLILFLTLPACMKIKDKNEGEDRVPQVRILQVRNITIDEPYYLVNGELVRAKDFKQDDEQNLKAHLGDITEYVLNYDHLTLQEGGIIYTMGQIVRIVAKDLESRGGLITTFPDSIPAASNLEGASGGQLMVDIQHARGDLKILMSGQKGGQGLKGDLGTPGKVAIGGGIGDLGPGFGGGGGGGSLATLCRKGQVGGVGKEGARGGPSGVAEILIRDDADFNLEVLRRGGLGGDSGEGGDGGEGSGVCKKNPSFRGPKGPLGERGPEGQLETVCVKKGEKPRQCL
;
A
#
# COMPACT_ATOMS: atom_id res chain seq x y z
N MET A 1 11.83 -19.71 78.17
CA MET A 1 12.54 -18.85 77.21
C MET A 1 12.77 -19.62 75.92
N LYS A 2 12.00 -19.35 74.87
CA LYS A 2 12.29 -19.68 73.46
C LYS A 2 11.24 -18.99 72.58
N HIS A 3 11.72 -18.50 71.43
CA HIS A 3 11.31 -17.26 70.80
C HIS A 3 10.00 -17.33 70.00
N LEU A 4 9.20 -16.27 70.13
CA LEU A 4 8.04 -15.95 69.30
C LEU A 4 8.56 -15.32 67.99
N LEU A 5 8.51 -16.08 66.88
CA LEU A 5 8.92 -15.61 65.56
C LEU A 5 7.75 -14.85 64.92
N SER A 6 7.87 -13.52 64.86
CA SER A 6 6.92 -12.62 64.21
C SER A 6 7.07 -12.72 62.70
N LEU A 7 6.03 -13.27 62.03
CA LEU A 7 5.94 -13.37 60.57
C LEU A 7 5.40 -12.05 60.02
N ILE A 8 6.30 -11.17 59.54
CA ILE A 8 5.93 -9.93 58.86
C ILE A 8 5.54 -10.27 57.41
N LEU A 9 4.23 -10.21 57.14
CA LEU A 9 3.65 -10.38 55.82
C LEU A 9 3.79 -9.07 55.02
N PHE A 10 4.82 -8.97 54.17
CA PHE A 10 4.95 -7.88 53.20
C PHE A 10 3.95 -8.09 52.05
N LEU A 11 2.81 -7.40 52.12
CA LEU A 11 1.89 -7.20 51.01
C LEU A 11 2.54 -6.29 49.97
N THR A 12 3.19 -6.88 48.97
CA THR A 12 3.64 -6.16 47.77
C THR A 12 2.46 -6.05 46.80
N LEU A 13 1.78 -4.90 46.83
CA LEU A 13 0.82 -4.54 45.79
C LEU A 13 1.60 -4.28 44.49
N PRO A 14 1.24 -4.91 43.35
CA PRO A 14 1.79 -4.53 42.06
C PRO A 14 1.26 -3.13 41.71
N ALA A 15 2.07 -2.11 41.96
CA ALA A 15 1.81 -0.77 41.45
C ALA A 15 1.97 -0.80 39.93
N CYS A 16 0.85 -0.84 39.20
CA CYS A 16 0.84 -0.53 37.77
C CYS A 16 1.20 0.95 37.59
N MET A 17 2.49 1.25 37.47
CA MET A 17 2.95 2.54 36.98
C MET A 17 2.60 2.66 35.50
N LYS A 18 1.56 3.42 35.20
CA LYS A 18 1.24 3.85 33.83
C LYS A 18 2.14 5.03 33.48
N ILE A 19 3.21 4.78 32.74
CA ILE A 19 4.06 5.82 32.16
C ILE A 19 3.23 6.48 31.06
N LYS A 20 2.74 7.69 31.30
CA LYS A 20 2.09 8.53 30.27
C LYS A 20 3.16 9.30 29.53
N ASP A 21 3.27 9.04 28.22
CA ASP A 21 4.16 9.79 27.35
C ASP A 21 3.59 11.18 27.09
N LYS A 22 4.46 12.20 27.12
CA LYS A 22 4.06 13.62 27.17
C LYS A 22 3.58 14.19 25.82
N ASN A 23 3.37 13.34 24.82
CA ASN A 23 3.00 13.72 23.45
C ASN A 23 1.72 13.02 22.93
N GLU A 24 0.90 12.41 23.80
CA GLU A 24 -0.44 11.96 23.42
C GLU A 24 -1.35 13.18 23.23
N GLY A 25 -1.40 13.69 21.99
CA GLY A 25 -2.48 14.55 21.54
C GLY A 25 -3.81 13.84 21.73
N GLU A 26 -4.77 14.54 22.32
CA GLU A 26 -6.18 14.18 22.52
C GLU A 26 -6.53 12.69 22.45
N ASP A 27 -6.87 12.10 23.60
CA ASP A 27 -7.57 10.81 23.75
C ASP A 27 -8.84 10.80 22.86
N ARG A 28 -8.68 10.49 21.56
CA ARG A 28 -9.80 10.23 20.67
C ARG A 28 -10.35 8.87 21.08
N VAL A 29 -11.51 8.88 21.74
CA VAL A 29 -12.25 7.65 22.05
C VAL A 29 -12.42 6.87 20.76
N PRO A 30 -11.99 5.60 20.69
CA PRO A 30 -12.13 4.80 19.49
C PRO A 30 -13.60 4.75 19.07
N GLN A 31 -13.92 5.31 17.91
CA GLN A 31 -15.25 5.18 17.32
C GLN A 31 -15.38 3.79 16.69
N VAL A 32 -16.27 2.98 17.25
CA VAL A 32 -16.62 1.65 16.75
C VAL A 32 -17.93 1.75 15.99
N ARG A 33 -17.95 1.36 14.71
CA ARG A 33 -19.19 1.31 13.91
C ARG A 33 -19.67 -0.13 13.84
N ILE A 34 -20.84 -0.38 14.45
CA ILE A 34 -21.46 -1.71 14.47
C ILE A 34 -22.52 -1.79 13.37
N LEU A 35 -22.37 -2.73 12.45
CA LEU A 35 -23.38 -3.10 11.49
C LEU A 35 -23.98 -4.44 11.89
N GLN A 36 -25.28 -4.50 12.11
CA GLN A 36 -25.99 -5.75 12.38
C GLN A 36 -26.82 -6.13 11.15
N VAL A 37 -26.47 -7.24 10.52
CA VAL A 37 -27.17 -7.77 9.36
C VAL A 37 -27.56 -9.20 9.70
N ARG A 38 -28.86 -9.53 9.69
CA ARG A 38 -29.29 -10.88 10.12
C ARG A 38 -28.71 -11.95 9.19
N ASN A 39 -29.08 -11.90 7.91
CA ASN A 39 -28.65 -12.89 6.92
C ASN A 39 -28.12 -12.14 5.69
N ILE A 40 -26.94 -12.53 5.21
CA ILE A 40 -26.38 -11.99 3.97
C ILE A 40 -25.77 -13.12 3.14
N THR A 41 -25.92 -13.00 1.82
CA THR A 41 -25.25 -13.85 0.85
C THR A 41 -24.33 -12.97 0.00
N ILE A 42 -23.06 -13.36 -0.05
CA ILE A 42 -22.02 -12.73 -0.86
C ILE A 42 -21.73 -13.68 -2.01
N ASP A 43 -22.25 -13.37 -3.18
CA ASP A 43 -22.14 -14.14 -4.44
C ASP A 43 -21.40 -13.37 -5.55
N GLU A 44 -20.99 -12.14 -5.26
CA GLU A 44 -20.17 -11.30 -6.10
C GLU A 44 -19.19 -10.47 -5.24
N PRO A 45 -18.28 -9.69 -5.83
CA PRO A 45 -17.35 -8.89 -5.03
C PRO A 45 -18.00 -7.67 -4.38
N TYR A 46 -17.64 -7.39 -3.13
CA TYR A 46 -18.08 -6.24 -2.32
C TYR A 46 -16.88 -5.50 -1.72
N TYR A 47 -16.96 -4.17 -1.63
CA TYR A 47 -16.04 -3.32 -0.90
C TYR A 47 -16.65 -2.89 0.44
N LEU A 48 -15.85 -2.93 1.51
CA LEU A 48 -16.20 -2.30 2.77
C LEU A 48 -15.87 -0.80 2.71
N VAL A 49 -16.90 0.02 2.61
CA VAL A 49 -16.78 1.47 2.48
C VAL A 49 -17.54 2.11 3.63
N ASN A 50 -16.83 2.82 4.50
CA ASN A 50 -17.40 3.47 5.69
C ASN A 50 -18.28 2.53 6.54
N GLY A 51 -17.96 1.24 6.63
CA GLY A 51 -18.73 0.27 7.43
C GLY A 51 -19.95 -0.33 6.74
N GLU A 52 -20.12 -0.09 5.45
CA GLU A 52 -21.16 -0.71 4.62
C GLU A 52 -20.51 -1.55 3.51
N LEU A 53 -21.14 -2.69 3.19
CA LEU A 53 -20.72 -3.52 2.06
C LEU A 53 -21.40 -3.01 0.79
N VAL A 54 -20.60 -2.46 -0.11
CA VAL A 54 -21.04 -1.94 -1.41
C VAL A 54 -20.59 -2.90 -2.51
N ARG A 55 -21.49 -3.28 -3.41
CA ARG A 55 -21.14 -4.15 -4.54
C ARG A 55 -20.07 -3.50 -5.40
N ALA A 56 -19.08 -4.27 -5.85
CA ALA A 56 -17.97 -3.74 -6.63
C ALA A 56 -18.43 -3.08 -7.94
N LYS A 57 -19.49 -3.59 -8.57
CA LYS A 57 -20.08 -3.00 -9.79
C LYS A 57 -20.77 -1.65 -9.57
N ASP A 58 -21.20 -1.40 -8.33
CA ASP A 58 -21.87 -0.15 -7.93
C ASP A 58 -20.85 0.89 -7.44
N PHE A 59 -19.60 0.49 -7.23
CA PHE A 59 -18.52 1.35 -6.76
C PHE A 59 -17.91 2.12 -7.94
N LYS A 60 -17.97 3.46 -7.91
CA LYS A 60 -17.45 4.29 -9.01
C LYS A 60 -15.98 4.60 -8.82
N GLN A 61 -15.24 4.75 -9.91
CA GLN A 61 -13.80 5.00 -9.89
C GLN A 61 -13.41 6.34 -9.21
N ASP A 62 -14.28 7.35 -9.24
CA ASP A 62 -14.08 8.60 -8.50
C ASP A 62 -14.18 8.40 -6.97
N ASP A 63 -14.90 7.37 -6.52
CA ASP A 63 -15.00 7.00 -5.11
C ASP A 63 -13.70 6.31 -4.62
N GLU A 64 -12.90 5.70 -5.52
CA GLU A 64 -11.58 5.12 -5.19
C GLU A 64 -10.58 6.17 -4.71
N GLN A 65 -10.61 7.37 -5.30
CA GLN A 65 -9.76 8.48 -4.85
C GLN A 65 -10.24 9.08 -3.52
N ASN A 66 -11.56 9.05 -3.27
CA ASN A 66 -12.18 9.58 -2.05
C ASN A 66 -12.13 8.62 -0.85
N LEU A 67 -11.94 7.32 -1.07
CA LEU A 67 -11.68 6.32 -0.01
C LEU A 67 -10.50 6.72 0.89
N LYS A 68 -9.51 7.42 0.33
CA LYS A 68 -8.34 7.91 1.09
C LYS A 68 -8.63 9.12 1.98
N ALA A 69 -9.68 9.89 1.67
CA ALA A 69 -10.00 11.13 2.38
C ALA A 69 -10.89 10.89 3.62
N HIS A 70 -11.52 9.72 3.75
CA HIS A 70 -12.52 9.43 4.79
C HIS A 70 -12.11 8.37 5.83
N LEU A 71 -10.83 7.99 5.89
CA LEU A 71 -10.30 7.11 6.95
C LEU A 71 -10.03 7.84 8.27
N GLY A 72 -10.37 9.14 8.36
CA GLY A 72 -10.26 9.91 9.59
C GLY A 72 -11.38 9.55 10.57
N ASP A 73 -11.00 8.98 11.72
CA ASP A 73 -11.76 8.84 12.97
C ASP A 73 -12.44 7.50 13.29
N ILE A 74 -12.57 6.55 12.36
CA ILE A 74 -13.11 5.21 12.68
C ILE A 74 -11.97 4.24 13.00
N THR A 75 -12.02 3.69 14.22
CA THR A 75 -10.99 2.77 14.74
C THR A 75 -11.30 1.30 14.51
N GLU A 76 -12.56 0.90 14.38
CA GLU A 76 -12.94 -0.50 14.14
C GLU A 76 -14.35 -0.59 13.54
N TYR A 77 -14.52 -1.46 12.54
CA TYR A 77 -15.81 -1.85 12.01
C TYR A 77 -16.20 -3.23 12.51
N VAL A 78 -17.36 -3.36 13.14
CA VAL A 78 -17.88 -4.64 13.63
C VAL A 78 -19.08 -5.05 12.79
N LEU A 79 -18.93 -6.12 12.01
CA LEU A 79 -19.95 -6.70 11.15
C LEU A 79 -20.53 -7.94 11.83
N ASN A 80 -21.75 -7.83 12.36
CA ASN A 80 -22.44 -8.90 13.09
C ASN A 80 -23.48 -9.58 12.20
N TYR A 81 -23.36 -10.91 12.08
CA TYR A 81 -24.23 -11.76 11.28
C TYR A 81 -24.89 -12.87 12.10
N ASP A 82 -26.18 -13.13 11.86
CA ASP A 82 -26.78 -14.40 12.28
C ASP A 82 -26.34 -15.50 11.30
N HIS A 83 -26.46 -15.25 9.99
CA HIS A 83 -25.99 -16.16 8.95
C HIS A 83 -25.23 -15.43 7.84
N LEU A 84 -23.98 -15.82 7.61
CA LEU A 84 -23.13 -15.31 6.54
C LEU A 84 -22.85 -16.43 5.53
N THR A 85 -23.29 -16.25 4.29
CA THR A 85 -22.98 -17.16 3.18
C THR A 85 -22.00 -16.50 2.22
N LEU A 86 -20.84 -17.11 1.98
CA LEU A 86 -19.95 -16.73 0.87
C LEU A 86 -19.98 -17.82 -0.21
N GLN A 87 -20.47 -17.47 -1.39
CA GLN A 87 -20.50 -18.38 -2.54
C GLN A 87 -19.20 -18.30 -3.34
N GLU A 88 -19.07 -19.19 -4.32
CA GLU A 88 -18.02 -19.09 -5.33
C GLU A 88 -18.13 -17.75 -6.06
N GLY A 89 -17.00 -17.03 -6.19
CA GLY A 89 -16.99 -15.66 -6.74
C GLY A 89 -17.39 -14.56 -5.76
N GLY A 90 -17.90 -14.92 -4.57
CA GLY A 90 -18.16 -14.00 -3.48
C GLY A 90 -16.86 -13.51 -2.82
N ILE A 91 -16.63 -12.20 -2.87
CA ILE A 91 -15.41 -11.58 -2.32
C ILE A 91 -15.78 -10.42 -1.41
N ILE A 92 -15.17 -10.34 -0.23
CA ILE A 92 -15.23 -9.16 0.63
C ILE A 92 -13.85 -8.49 0.62
N TYR A 93 -13.78 -7.25 0.15
CA TYR A 93 -12.60 -6.39 0.23
C TYR A 93 -12.69 -5.46 1.46
N THR A 94 -11.81 -5.64 2.45
CA THR A 94 -11.81 -4.81 3.68
C THR A 94 -11.12 -3.46 3.52
N MET A 95 -10.43 -3.24 2.39
CA MET A 95 -9.76 -2.00 2.02
C MET A 95 -8.74 -1.50 3.06
N GLY A 96 -8.05 -2.42 3.74
CA GLY A 96 -7.02 -2.10 4.73
C GLY A 96 -7.54 -1.55 6.06
N GLN A 97 -8.85 -1.68 6.31
CA GLN A 97 -9.48 -1.22 7.56
C GLN A 97 -9.26 -2.21 8.71
N ILE A 98 -9.55 -1.76 9.93
CA ILE A 98 -9.67 -2.61 11.11
C ILE A 98 -11.11 -3.15 11.15
N VAL A 99 -11.26 -4.45 10.89
CA VAL A 99 -12.57 -5.09 10.72
C VAL A 99 -12.68 -6.29 11.63
N ARG A 100 -13.80 -6.38 12.34
CA ARG A 100 -14.24 -7.57 13.06
C ARG A 100 -15.50 -8.14 12.41
N ILE A 101 -15.41 -9.36 11.91
CA ILE A 101 -16.54 -10.14 11.42
C ILE A 101 -16.95 -11.10 12.53
N VAL A 102 -18.18 -10.98 13.00
CA VAL A 102 -18.78 -11.90 13.98
C VAL A 102 -19.96 -12.58 13.32
N ALA A 103 -19.97 -13.91 13.29
CA ALA A 103 -21.11 -14.66 12.76
C ALA A 103 -21.50 -15.81 13.68
N LYS A 104 -22.81 -16.05 13.83
CA LYS A 104 -23.27 -17.31 14.44
C LYS A 104 -22.99 -18.46 13.47
N ASP A 105 -23.49 -18.36 12.25
CA ASP A 105 -23.29 -19.39 11.23
C ASP A 105 -22.58 -18.83 9.99
N LEU A 106 -21.54 -19.53 9.55
CA LEU A 106 -20.82 -19.26 8.31
C LEU A 106 -20.90 -20.47 7.39
N GLU A 107 -21.41 -20.26 6.17
CA GLU A 107 -21.30 -21.22 5.08
C GLU A 107 -20.46 -20.62 3.97
N SER A 108 -19.36 -21.29 3.60
CA SER A 108 -18.50 -20.84 2.50
C SER A 108 -18.34 -21.92 1.44
N ARG A 109 -18.47 -21.56 0.17
CA ARG A 109 -18.28 -22.46 -0.98
C ARG A 109 -17.16 -21.94 -1.87
N GLY A 110 -15.97 -21.73 -1.28
CA GLY A 110 -14.84 -21.11 -1.96
C GLY A 110 -14.84 -19.58 -1.93
N GLY A 111 -15.57 -18.97 -1.00
CA GLY A 111 -15.57 -17.53 -0.79
C GLY A 111 -14.21 -16.97 -0.38
N LEU A 112 -14.00 -15.67 -0.62
CA LEU A 112 -12.76 -14.97 -0.31
C LEU A 112 -13.02 -13.73 0.56
N ILE A 113 -12.26 -13.59 1.64
CA ILE A 113 -12.09 -12.32 2.34
C ILE A 113 -10.68 -11.84 2.06
N THR A 114 -10.53 -10.64 1.53
CA THR A 114 -9.22 -10.06 1.26
C THR A 114 -9.20 -8.57 1.55
N THR A 115 -8.02 -8.00 1.68
CA THR A 115 -7.84 -6.62 2.12
C THR A 115 -7.88 -5.68 0.93
N PHE A 116 -7.00 -5.85 -0.06
CA PHE A 116 -7.01 -5.06 -1.30
C PHE A 116 -7.15 -5.93 -2.54
N PRO A 117 -7.87 -5.45 -3.57
CA PRO A 117 -7.74 -6.00 -4.91
C PRO A 117 -6.38 -5.66 -5.52
N ASP A 118 -5.82 -6.58 -6.31
CA ASP A 118 -4.52 -6.41 -6.98
C ASP A 118 -4.49 -5.25 -7.99
N SER A 119 -5.67 -4.81 -8.44
CA SER A 119 -5.86 -3.76 -9.44
C SER A 119 -5.76 -2.33 -8.91
N ILE A 120 -5.73 -2.11 -7.59
CA ILE A 120 -5.77 -0.76 -6.99
C ILE A 120 -4.42 -0.40 -6.36
N PRO A 121 -3.50 0.24 -7.12
CA PRO A 121 -2.25 0.75 -6.56
C PRO A 121 -2.47 2.00 -5.71
N ALA A 122 -1.48 2.34 -4.89
CA ALA A 122 -1.41 3.65 -4.27
C ALA A 122 -1.21 4.75 -5.33
N ALA A 123 -1.50 6.00 -4.95
CA ALA A 123 -1.31 7.12 -5.87
C ALA A 123 0.19 7.31 -6.14
N SER A 124 0.53 7.91 -7.27
CA SER A 124 1.92 8.09 -7.70
C SER A 124 2.80 8.64 -6.57
N ASN A 125 3.96 8.01 -6.38
CA ASN A 125 4.94 8.36 -5.36
C ASN A 125 4.45 8.25 -3.89
N LEU A 126 3.33 7.55 -3.64
CA LEU A 126 2.89 7.20 -2.30
C LEU A 126 3.10 5.72 -2.01
N GLU A 127 3.50 5.43 -0.78
CA GLU A 127 3.58 4.05 -0.28
C GLU A 127 2.19 3.38 -0.26
N GLY A 128 2.20 2.06 -0.41
CA GLY A 128 0.99 1.25 -0.25
C GLY A 128 0.49 1.25 1.19
N ALA A 129 -0.83 1.29 1.37
CA ALA A 129 -1.46 1.09 2.66
C ALA A 129 -1.30 -0.35 3.20
N SER A 130 -1.27 -0.48 4.52
CA SER A 130 -1.30 -1.78 5.21
C SER A 130 -2.61 -2.53 4.90
N GLY A 131 -2.53 -3.86 4.82
CA GLY A 131 -3.71 -4.73 4.78
C GLY A 131 -4.63 -4.63 6.01
N GLY A 132 -4.23 -3.88 7.05
CA GLY A 132 -5.09 -3.56 8.18
C GLY A 132 -5.15 -4.68 9.20
N GLN A 133 -6.28 -4.77 9.91
CA GLN A 133 -6.48 -5.80 10.93
C GLN A 133 -7.81 -6.50 10.69
N LEU A 134 -7.78 -7.82 10.55
CA LEU A 134 -8.97 -8.64 10.36
C LEU A 134 -9.18 -9.58 11.56
N MET A 135 -10.28 -9.40 12.26
CA MET A 135 -10.70 -10.25 13.36
C MET A 135 -11.92 -11.03 12.93
N VAL A 136 -11.87 -12.36 12.99
CA VAL A 136 -12.98 -13.23 12.58
C VAL A 136 -13.39 -14.07 13.79
N ASP A 137 -14.65 -13.97 14.20
CA ASP A 137 -15.22 -14.73 15.31
C ASP A 137 -16.50 -15.47 14.88
N ILE A 138 -16.38 -16.78 14.68
CA ILE A 138 -17.45 -17.63 14.14
C ILE A 138 -17.87 -18.68 15.17
N GLN A 139 -19.17 -18.85 15.40
CA GLN A 139 -19.67 -19.92 16.26
C GLN A 139 -19.67 -21.26 15.52
N HIS A 140 -20.33 -21.37 14.37
CA HIS A 140 -20.37 -22.57 13.53
C HIS A 140 -19.94 -22.23 12.10
N ALA A 141 -18.98 -22.99 11.56
CA ALA A 141 -18.48 -22.80 10.20
C ALA A 141 -18.56 -24.12 9.40
N ARG A 142 -18.92 -24.04 8.11
CA ARG A 142 -18.91 -25.18 7.17
C ARG A 142 -18.44 -24.80 5.76
N GLY A 143 -17.80 -25.76 5.07
CA GLY A 143 -17.30 -25.59 3.70
C GLY A 143 -15.90 -24.99 3.62
N ASP A 144 -15.61 -24.21 2.59
CA ASP A 144 -14.26 -23.77 2.25
C ASP A 144 -14.16 -22.24 2.21
N LEU A 145 -13.33 -21.63 3.07
CA LEU A 145 -13.07 -20.19 3.10
C LEU A 145 -11.59 -19.90 2.83
N LYS A 146 -11.34 -18.91 1.98
CA LYS A 146 -10.02 -18.30 1.82
C LYS A 146 -9.97 -16.92 2.46
N ILE A 147 -8.91 -16.66 3.21
CA ILE A 147 -8.57 -15.32 3.71
C ILE A 147 -7.21 -14.95 3.14
N LEU A 148 -7.13 -13.84 2.41
CA LEU A 148 -5.89 -13.28 1.87
C LEU A 148 -5.63 -11.91 2.47
N MET A 149 -4.67 -11.84 3.38
CA MET A 149 -4.15 -10.58 3.92
C MET A 149 -3.10 -10.02 2.95
N SER A 150 -3.46 -8.99 2.18
CA SER A 150 -2.61 -8.33 1.19
C SER A 150 -2.33 -6.87 1.54
N GLY A 151 -1.09 -6.43 1.39
CA GLY A 151 -0.79 -5.00 1.39
C GLY A 151 -1.17 -4.36 0.06
N GLN A 152 -1.41 -3.05 0.05
CA GLN A 152 -1.67 -2.32 -1.19
C GLN A 152 -0.38 -2.21 -2.02
N LYS A 153 -0.48 -2.31 -3.35
CA LYS A 153 0.65 -2.03 -4.25
C LYS A 153 1.11 -0.57 -4.10
N GLY A 154 2.41 -0.33 -4.07
CA GLY A 154 2.98 1.02 -4.03
C GLY A 154 2.66 1.84 -5.28
N GLY A 155 2.71 3.17 -5.15
CA GLY A 155 2.47 4.09 -6.26
C GLY A 155 3.62 4.12 -7.27
N GLN A 156 3.29 4.43 -8.53
CA GLN A 156 4.30 4.60 -9.58
C GLN A 156 5.27 5.75 -9.26
N GLY A 157 6.56 5.55 -9.54
CA GLY A 157 7.57 6.60 -9.43
C GLY A 157 7.31 7.78 -10.38
N LEU A 158 7.77 8.97 -10.01
CA LEU A 158 7.61 10.16 -10.87
C LEU A 158 8.56 10.12 -12.07
N LYS A 159 8.13 10.77 -13.16
CA LYS A 159 8.99 10.99 -14.32
C LYS A 159 10.24 11.78 -13.91
N GLY A 160 11.39 11.41 -14.47
CA GLY A 160 12.65 12.12 -14.28
C GLY A 160 12.64 13.53 -14.86
N ASP A 161 13.57 14.37 -14.39
CA ASP A 161 13.64 15.77 -14.80
C ASP A 161 13.99 15.94 -16.29
N LEU A 162 13.56 17.04 -16.89
CA LEU A 162 13.95 17.39 -18.25
C LEU A 162 15.48 17.61 -18.32
N GLY A 163 16.12 17.00 -19.32
CA GLY A 163 17.55 17.22 -19.56
C GLY A 163 17.84 18.69 -19.86
N THR A 164 19.03 19.17 -19.47
CA THR A 164 19.34 20.59 -19.72
C THR A 164 19.57 20.85 -21.22
N PRO A 165 19.14 22.02 -21.74
CA PRO A 165 19.41 22.39 -23.13
C PRO A 165 20.91 22.46 -23.41
N GLY A 166 21.31 22.11 -24.63
CA GLY A 166 22.68 22.28 -25.08
C GLY A 166 23.11 23.75 -24.92
N LYS A 167 24.22 24.00 -24.22
CA LYS A 167 24.78 25.35 -24.14
C LYS A 167 25.27 25.75 -25.53
N VAL A 168 24.87 26.92 -26.02
CA VAL A 168 25.52 27.53 -27.19
C VAL A 168 26.99 27.68 -26.81
N ALA A 169 27.91 27.28 -27.69
CA ALA A 169 29.28 27.73 -27.55
C ALA A 169 29.22 29.25 -27.70
N ILE A 170 29.24 29.98 -26.58
CA ILE A 170 29.49 31.42 -26.59
C ILE A 170 30.80 31.51 -27.34
N GLY A 171 30.75 32.16 -28.51
CA GLY A 171 31.86 32.22 -29.44
C GLY A 171 33.13 32.45 -28.65
N GLY A 172 34.17 31.67 -28.96
CA GLY A 172 35.48 31.90 -28.39
C GLY A 172 35.73 33.41 -28.41
N GLY A 173 36.14 33.96 -27.27
CA GLY A 173 36.69 35.30 -27.27
C GLY A 173 37.66 35.40 -28.44
N ILE A 174 37.57 36.49 -29.18
CA ILE A 174 38.53 36.85 -30.23
C ILE A 174 39.92 36.74 -29.58
N GLY A 175 40.63 35.62 -29.78
CA GLY A 175 41.82 35.35 -28.98
C GLY A 175 42.48 33.98 -29.15
N ASP A 176 41.73 32.91 -29.43
CA ASP A 176 42.30 31.54 -29.49
C ASP A 176 42.08 30.85 -30.84
N LEU A 177 42.30 31.59 -31.92
CA LEU A 177 42.66 30.97 -33.20
C LEU A 177 44.12 30.57 -33.08
N GLY A 178 44.36 29.28 -32.81
CA GLY A 178 45.69 28.70 -32.92
C GLY A 178 46.33 29.08 -34.27
N PRO A 179 47.62 29.43 -34.30
CA PRO A 179 48.28 29.89 -35.52
C PRO A 179 48.52 28.69 -36.42
N GLY A 180 47.54 28.38 -37.27
CA GLY A 180 47.68 27.30 -38.22
C GLY A 180 46.36 26.96 -38.88
N PHE A 181 45.88 27.81 -39.77
CA PHE A 181 45.26 27.43 -41.05
C PHE A 181 45.00 28.72 -41.84
N GLY A 182 45.91 29.02 -42.76
CA GLY A 182 45.66 30.00 -43.82
C GLY A 182 44.64 29.44 -44.80
N GLY A 183 43.75 30.29 -45.31
CA GLY A 183 42.86 29.96 -46.42
C GLY A 183 41.51 30.63 -46.27
N GLY A 184 41.19 31.53 -47.18
CA GLY A 184 40.00 32.35 -47.15
C GLY A 184 38.69 31.59 -47.34
N GLY A 185 37.61 32.26 -46.92
CA GLY A 185 36.29 32.14 -47.54
C GLY A 185 35.51 30.84 -47.28
N GLY A 186 34.39 30.98 -46.58
CA GLY A 186 33.26 30.08 -46.73
C GLY A 186 32.88 29.33 -45.46
N GLY A 187 31.69 29.66 -44.95
CA GLY A 187 30.91 28.79 -44.09
C GLY A 187 31.56 28.50 -42.73
N GLY A 188 31.41 29.44 -41.78
CA GLY A 188 31.38 29.04 -40.38
C GLY A 188 30.32 27.96 -40.23
N SER A 189 30.76 26.70 -40.14
CA SER A 189 29.87 25.55 -40.18
C SER A 189 28.79 25.73 -39.13
N LEU A 190 27.53 25.74 -39.55
CA LEU A 190 26.37 25.68 -38.66
C LEU A 190 26.48 24.52 -37.65
N ALA A 191 27.30 23.49 -37.95
CA ALA A 191 27.60 22.41 -37.03
C ALA A 191 28.36 22.88 -35.77
N THR A 192 29.14 23.96 -35.83
CA THR A 192 29.86 24.51 -34.66
C THR A 192 28.91 25.24 -33.69
N LEU A 193 27.69 25.58 -34.12
CA LEU A 193 26.68 26.30 -33.33
C LEU A 193 25.65 25.38 -32.66
N CYS A 194 25.68 24.08 -32.97
CA CYS A 194 24.70 23.10 -32.51
C CYS A 194 25.32 22.05 -31.60
N ARG A 195 24.98 22.11 -30.30
CA ARG A 195 25.24 21.07 -29.32
C ARG A 195 23.96 20.32 -29.05
N LYS A 196 24.07 18.99 -28.93
CA LYS A 196 22.96 18.14 -28.49
C LYS A 196 22.58 18.52 -27.06
N GLY A 197 21.29 18.47 -26.75
CA GLY A 197 20.84 18.61 -25.36
C GLY A 197 21.32 17.45 -24.49
N GLN A 198 21.36 17.67 -23.18
CA GLN A 198 21.75 16.63 -22.24
C GLN A 198 20.68 15.55 -22.13
N VAL A 199 21.09 14.35 -21.72
CA VAL A 199 20.17 13.26 -21.37
C VAL A 199 19.18 13.72 -20.31
N GLY A 200 17.94 13.23 -20.38
CA GLY A 200 16.95 13.46 -19.33
C GLY A 200 17.37 12.81 -18.01
N GLY A 201 16.79 13.29 -16.90
CA GLY A 201 16.99 12.71 -15.58
C GLY A 201 16.49 11.28 -15.50
N VAL A 202 17.05 10.49 -14.59
CA VAL A 202 16.56 9.15 -14.26
C VAL A 202 15.15 9.27 -13.69
N GLY A 203 14.25 8.35 -14.06
CA GLY A 203 12.94 8.25 -13.41
C GLY A 203 13.08 7.96 -11.93
N LYS A 204 12.15 8.45 -11.10
CA LYS A 204 12.18 8.12 -9.67
C LYS A 204 11.80 6.66 -9.46
N GLU A 205 12.33 6.07 -8.40
CA GLU A 205 11.92 4.75 -7.94
C GLU A 205 10.40 4.71 -7.66
N GLY A 206 9.79 3.56 -7.91
CA GLY A 206 8.43 3.30 -7.43
C GLY A 206 8.35 3.29 -5.91
N ALA A 207 7.18 3.59 -5.36
CA ALA A 207 7.02 3.58 -3.91
C ALA A 207 6.91 2.14 -3.36
N ARG A 208 7.18 1.98 -2.07
CA ARG A 208 7.08 0.70 -1.37
C ARG A 208 5.64 0.18 -1.34
N GLY A 209 5.46 -1.13 -1.45
CA GLY A 209 4.17 -1.78 -1.19
C GLY A 209 3.83 -1.86 0.31
N GLY A 210 2.55 -1.80 0.66
CA GLY A 210 2.13 -1.84 2.06
C GLY A 210 2.35 -3.21 2.71
N PRO A 211 2.45 -3.30 4.04
CA PRO A 211 2.55 -4.59 4.72
C PRO A 211 1.24 -5.39 4.61
N SER A 212 1.30 -6.71 4.79
CA SER A 212 0.15 -7.60 4.60
C SER A 212 -1.01 -7.38 5.57
N GLY A 213 -0.78 -6.76 6.73
CA GLY A 213 -1.76 -6.69 7.80
C GLY A 213 -1.74 -7.92 8.72
N VAL A 214 -2.52 -7.82 9.79
CA VAL A 214 -2.64 -8.85 10.83
C VAL A 214 -4.03 -9.47 10.79
N ALA A 215 -4.13 -10.80 10.99
CA ALA A 215 -5.43 -11.43 11.21
C ALA A 215 -5.47 -12.28 12.49
N GLU A 216 -6.61 -12.25 13.16
CA GLU A 216 -6.94 -13.13 14.27
C GLU A 216 -8.26 -13.84 13.99
N ILE A 217 -8.20 -15.17 13.85
CA ILE A 217 -9.35 -15.97 13.44
C ILE A 217 -9.69 -16.96 14.57
N LEU A 218 -10.91 -16.86 15.08
CA LEU A 218 -11.50 -17.74 16.06
C LEU A 218 -12.72 -18.44 15.45
N ILE A 219 -12.69 -19.76 15.42
CA ILE A 219 -13.81 -20.60 14.99
C ILE A 219 -14.08 -21.59 16.12
N ARG A 220 -15.28 -21.57 16.70
CA ARG A 220 -15.60 -22.43 17.86
C ARG A 220 -15.98 -23.85 17.44
N ASP A 221 -16.84 -23.96 16.43
CA ASP A 221 -17.23 -25.23 15.81
C ASP A 221 -16.90 -25.17 14.31
N ASP A 222 -16.04 -26.08 13.86
CA ASP A 222 -15.47 -26.13 12.52
C ASP A 222 -15.83 -27.41 11.76
N ALA A 223 -17.00 -28.02 12.06
CA ALA A 223 -17.50 -29.21 11.39
C ALA A 223 -17.44 -29.08 9.85
N ASP A 224 -16.59 -29.89 9.21
CA ASP A 224 -16.34 -29.90 7.77
C ASP A 224 -15.94 -28.52 7.19
N PHE A 225 -15.17 -27.74 7.96
CA PHE A 225 -14.68 -26.42 7.54
C PHE A 225 -13.19 -26.40 7.22
N ASN A 226 -12.86 -26.12 5.96
CA ASN A 226 -11.50 -25.85 5.50
C ASN A 226 -11.26 -24.34 5.47
N LEU A 227 -10.16 -23.93 6.12
CA LEU A 227 -9.73 -22.55 6.16
C LEU A 227 -8.32 -22.47 5.54
N GLU A 228 -8.19 -21.70 4.47
CA GLU A 228 -6.91 -21.33 3.90
C GLU A 228 -6.62 -19.86 4.22
N VAL A 229 -5.51 -19.60 4.91
CA VAL A 229 -5.08 -18.23 5.21
C VAL A 229 -3.74 -17.94 4.54
N LEU A 230 -3.75 -16.95 3.67
CA LEU A 230 -2.61 -16.50 2.89
C LEU A 230 -2.23 -15.08 3.29
N ARG A 231 -0.95 -14.77 3.16
CA ARG A 231 -0.41 -13.43 3.39
C ARG A 231 0.49 -13.04 2.24
N ARG A 232 0.42 -11.78 1.84
CA ARG A 232 1.28 -11.21 0.81
C ARG A 232 1.53 -9.74 1.11
N GLY A 233 2.79 -9.33 1.09
CA GLY A 233 3.10 -7.91 1.07
C GLY A 233 2.51 -7.26 -0.18
N GLY A 234 2.23 -5.97 -0.12
CA GLY A 234 1.92 -5.21 -1.32
C GLY A 234 3.10 -5.24 -2.28
N LEU A 235 2.82 -5.35 -3.58
CA LEU A 235 3.88 -5.24 -4.57
C LEU A 235 4.50 -3.84 -4.54
N GLY A 236 5.77 -3.75 -4.87
CA GLY A 236 6.40 -2.46 -5.15
C GLY A 236 5.72 -1.72 -6.30
N GLY A 237 5.67 -0.40 -6.19
CA GLY A 237 5.20 0.48 -7.25
C GLY A 237 6.11 0.40 -8.47
N ASP A 238 5.53 0.60 -9.66
CA ASP A 238 6.31 0.55 -10.89
C ASP A 238 7.23 1.77 -11.00
N SER A 239 8.33 1.61 -11.73
CA SER A 239 9.32 2.66 -11.91
C SER A 239 8.75 3.91 -12.59
N GLY A 240 9.26 5.08 -12.21
CA GLY A 240 9.05 6.30 -12.96
C GLY A 240 9.73 6.26 -14.33
N GLU A 241 9.10 6.90 -15.31
CA GLU A 241 9.72 7.06 -16.62
C GLU A 241 10.95 7.96 -16.56
N GLY A 242 11.95 7.73 -17.42
CA GLY A 242 13.03 8.70 -17.60
C GLY A 242 12.53 10.05 -18.12
N GLY A 243 13.20 11.13 -17.72
CA GLY A 243 12.92 12.46 -18.21
C GLY A 243 13.20 12.60 -19.71
N ASP A 244 12.53 13.53 -20.38
CA ASP A 244 12.86 13.78 -21.78
C ASP A 244 14.25 14.44 -21.87
N GLY A 245 14.99 14.17 -22.94
CA GLY A 245 16.27 14.86 -23.14
C GLY A 245 16.10 16.33 -23.46
N GLY A 246 17.08 17.14 -23.09
CA GLY A 246 17.08 18.57 -23.32
C GLY A 246 17.10 18.94 -24.79
N GLU A 247 16.67 20.15 -25.13
CA GLU A 247 16.74 20.63 -26.51
C GLU A 247 18.20 20.87 -26.96
N GLY A 248 18.43 20.84 -28.28
CA GLY A 248 19.72 21.26 -28.85
C GLY A 248 20.00 22.75 -28.65
N SER A 249 21.23 23.21 -28.92
CA SER A 249 21.60 24.63 -28.78
C SER A 249 21.26 25.47 -30.02
N GLY A 250 21.11 26.79 -29.83
CA GLY A 250 21.06 27.77 -30.92
C GLY A 250 19.94 27.51 -31.92
N VAL A 251 20.29 27.53 -33.22
CA VAL A 251 19.36 27.26 -34.33
C VAL A 251 18.84 25.82 -34.35
N CYS A 252 19.48 24.90 -33.61
CA CYS A 252 19.11 23.48 -33.57
C CYS A 252 18.10 23.12 -32.48
N LYS A 253 17.60 24.08 -31.67
CA LYS A 253 16.58 23.84 -30.62
C LYS A 253 15.34 23.10 -31.13
N LYS A 254 14.86 23.48 -32.32
CA LYS A 254 13.66 22.90 -32.93
C LYS A 254 13.91 21.59 -33.68
N ASN A 255 15.17 21.16 -33.84
CA ASN A 255 15.51 19.94 -34.56
C ASN A 255 15.53 18.74 -33.59
N PRO A 256 14.63 17.75 -33.74
CA PRO A 256 14.54 16.59 -32.85
C PRO A 256 15.84 15.77 -32.79
N SER A 257 16.63 15.74 -33.89
CA SER A 257 17.90 15.01 -33.94
C SER A 257 18.97 15.56 -32.98
N PHE A 258 18.82 16.81 -32.53
CA PHE A 258 19.70 17.46 -31.55
C PHE A 258 19.11 17.47 -30.14
N ARG A 259 17.94 16.87 -29.92
CA ARG A 259 17.43 16.62 -28.57
C ARG A 259 18.31 15.57 -27.89
N GLY A 260 18.57 15.75 -26.60
CA GLY A 260 19.18 14.73 -25.76
C GLY A 260 18.36 13.43 -25.76
N PRO A 261 18.99 12.29 -25.48
CA PRO A 261 18.23 11.06 -25.27
C PRO A 261 17.31 11.17 -24.03
N LYS A 262 16.22 10.39 -24.00
CA LYS A 262 15.42 10.20 -22.78
C LYS A 262 16.31 9.61 -21.68
N GLY A 263 16.09 10.01 -20.44
CA GLY A 263 16.72 9.40 -19.28
C GLY A 263 16.33 7.93 -19.13
N PRO A 264 17.08 7.16 -18.32
CA PRO A 264 16.71 5.80 -17.99
C PRO A 264 15.47 5.77 -17.07
N LEU A 265 14.78 4.61 -17.06
CA LEU A 265 13.72 4.34 -16.09
C LEU A 265 14.29 4.32 -14.67
N GLY A 266 13.44 4.64 -13.69
CA GLY A 266 13.76 4.36 -12.29
C GLY A 266 13.72 2.87 -11.97
N GLU A 267 13.95 2.53 -10.71
CA GLU A 267 13.77 1.16 -10.22
C GLU A 267 12.34 0.91 -9.74
N ARG A 268 11.94 -0.35 -9.66
CA ARG A 268 10.68 -0.74 -9.00
C ARG A 268 10.84 -0.53 -7.50
N GLY A 269 9.79 -0.06 -6.84
CA GLY A 269 9.79 0.00 -5.38
C GLY A 269 9.92 -1.38 -4.73
N PRO A 270 10.31 -1.45 -3.45
CA PRO A 270 10.35 -2.71 -2.72
C PRO A 270 8.94 -3.22 -2.38
N GLU A 271 8.84 -4.53 -2.21
CA GLU A 271 7.62 -5.16 -1.70
C GLU A 271 7.39 -4.84 -0.22
N GLY A 272 6.13 -4.94 0.20
CA GLY A 272 5.73 -4.82 1.59
C GLY A 272 6.11 -6.03 2.42
N GLN A 273 6.13 -5.84 3.73
CA GLN A 273 6.48 -6.90 4.68
C GLN A 273 5.30 -7.86 4.91
N LEU A 274 5.63 -9.10 5.27
CA LEU A 274 4.66 -10.07 5.77
C LEU A 274 4.49 -9.88 7.29
N GLU A 275 3.26 -9.71 7.72
CA GLU A 275 2.87 -9.54 9.13
C GLU A 275 2.11 -10.77 9.66
N THR A 276 1.90 -10.84 10.97
CA THR A 276 1.45 -12.05 11.66
C THR A 276 0.00 -12.41 11.37
N VAL A 277 -0.29 -13.71 11.21
CA VAL A 277 -1.66 -14.24 11.22
C VAL A 277 -1.76 -15.30 12.29
N CYS A 278 -2.79 -15.20 13.13
CA CYS A 278 -3.07 -16.16 14.18
C CYS A 278 -4.44 -16.83 13.99
N VAL A 279 -4.47 -18.15 14.08
CA VAL A 279 -5.67 -18.96 13.89
C VAL A 279 -5.90 -19.84 15.12
N LYS A 280 -7.13 -19.88 15.59
CA LYS A 280 -7.63 -20.80 16.62
C LYS A 280 -8.92 -21.45 16.13
N LYS A 281 -8.90 -22.78 15.96
CA LYS A 281 -10.06 -23.60 15.56
C LYS A 281 -10.43 -24.57 16.68
N GLY A 282 -11.67 -24.52 17.15
CA GLY A 282 -12.15 -25.30 18.28
C GLY A 282 -11.30 -25.10 19.54
N GLU A 283 -11.05 -26.19 20.25
CA GLU A 283 -10.18 -26.21 21.43
C GLU A 283 -8.68 -26.28 21.08
N LYS A 284 -8.30 -26.26 19.80
CA LYS A 284 -6.90 -26.35 19.38
C LYS A 284 -6.12 -25.11 19.84
N PRO A 285 -4.82 -25.26 20.13
CA PRO A 285 -3.98 -24.13 20.50
C PRO A 285 -3.93 -23.10 19.36
N ARG A 286 -3.81 -21.82 19.74
CA ARG A 286 -3.61 -20.72 18.79
C ARG A 286 -2.29 -20.96 18.04
N GLN A 287 -2.37 -21.04 16.72
CA GLN A 287 -1.20 -21.12 15.84
C GLN A 287 -1.01 -19.76 15.19
N CYS A 288 0.16 -19.15 15.39
CA CYS A 288 0.53 -17.92 14.69
C CYS A 288 1.61 -18.26 13.67
N LEU A 289 1.42 -17.80 12.44
CA LEU A 289 2.34 -17.94 11.32
C LEU A 289 2.95 -16.58 11.02
#